data_AF-A0A939IF14-F1
#
_entry.id   AF-A0A939IF14-F1
#
_cell.length_a   1.000
_cell.length_b   1.000
_cell.length_c   1.000
_cell.angle_alpha   90.00
_cell.angle_beta   90.00
_cell.angle_gamma   90.00
#
_symmetry.space_group_name_H-M   'P 1'
#
loop_
_entity.id
_entity.type
_entity.pdbx_description
1 polymer ?
#
loop_
_entity_poly.entity_id
_entity_poly.type
_entity_poly.pdbx_seq_one_letter_code
_entity_poly.pdbx_strand_id
1 'polypeptide(L)' 'MILEAVILHVKSGLESDFEATFKKASKIISSMDGYLSHELHKCIEVKGKYLLLVRWET' A
#
# COMPACT_ATOMS: atom_id res chain seq x y z
N MET A 1 -18.02 6.96 0.23
CA MET A 1 -17.15 5.98 -0.47
C MET A 1 -15.99 6.74 -1.09
N ILE A 2 -14.80 6.57 -0.51
CA ILE A 2 -13.58 7.28 -0.91
C ILE A 2 -12.55 6.24 -1.37
N LEU A 3 -11.84 6.57 -2.45
CA LEU A 3 -10.63 5.86 -2.88
C LEU A 3 -9.43 6.76 -2.60
N GLU A 4 -8.59 6.34 -1.67
CA GLU A 4 -7.29 6.96 -1.42
C GLU A 4 -6.24 6.29 -2.30
N ALA A 5 -5.47 7.11 -3.04
CA ALA A 5 -4.43 6.65 -3.95
C ALA A 5 -3.10 7.31 -3.61
N VAL A 6 -2.10 6.51 -3.20
CA VAL A 6 -0.81 6.99 -2.73
C VAL A 6 0.32 6.38 -3.55
N ILE A 7 1.20 7.23 -4.08
CA ILE A 7 2.45 6.79 -4.72
C ILE A 7 3.55 6.72 -3.67
N LEU A 8 4.15 5.54 -3.53
CA LEU A 8 5.23 5.28 -2.59
C LEU A 8 6.55 5.09 -3.35
N HIS A 9 7.61 5.70 -2.84
CA HIS A 9 8.96 5.54 -3.33
C HIS A 9 9.81 4.85 -2.26
N VAL A 10 10.10 3.58 -2.48
CA VAL A 10 10.94 2.76 -1.61
C VAL A 10 12.39 2.96 -1.99
N LYS A 11 13.26 3.07 -0.98
CA LYS A 11 14.70 3.16 -1.18
C LYS A 11 15.20 1.91 -1.91
N SER A 12 16.07 2.11 -2.91
CA SER A 12 16.67 1.03 -3.69
C SER A 12 17.30 -0.03 -2.79
N GLY A 13 16.97 -1.30 -3.04
CA GLY A 13 17.46 -2.45 -2.28
C GLY A 13 16.59 -2.84 -1.08
N LEU A 14 15.60 -2.03 -0.70
CA LEU A 14 14.68 -2.32 0.41
C LEU A 14 13.29 -2.76 -0.05
N GLU A 15 13.09 -3.05 -1.34
CA GLU A 15 11.79 -3.40 -1.91
C GLU A 15 11.19 -4.66 -1.27
N SER A 16 12.01 -5.70 -1.11
CA SER A 16 11.56 -6.97 -0.51
C SER A 16 11.21 -6.82 0.97
N ASP A 17 12.01 -6.06 1.72
CA ASP A 17 11.75 -5.77 3.13
C ASP A 17 10.50 -4.92 3.31
N PHE A 18 10.29 -3.95 2.41
CA PHE A 18 9.08 -3.16 2.33
C PHE A 18 7.86 -4.05 2.06
N GLU A 19 7.90 -4.91 1.04
CA GLU A 19 6.78 -5.81 0.70
C GLU A 19 6.44 -6.75 1.88
N ALA A 20 7.46 -7.32 2.53
CA ALA A 20 7.27 -8.19 3.70
C ALA A 20 6.70 -7.44 4.92
N THR A 21 7.18 -6.22 5.17
CA THR A 21 6.72 -5.39 6.28
C THR A 21 5.33 -4.82 6.01
N PHE A 22 5.04 -4.41 4.78
CA PHE A 22 3.73 -3.93 4.35
C PHE A 22 2.68 -5.01 4.56
N LYS A 23 2.96 -6.28 4.25
CA LYS A 23 2.04 -7.39 4.53
C LYS A 23 1.69 -7.54 6.02
N LYS A 24 2.61 -7.19 6.92
CA LYS A 24 2.35 -7.18 8.37
C LYS A 24 1.54 -5.94 8.77
N ALA A 25 1.93 -4.77 8.27
CA ALA A 25 1.30 -3.47 8.55
C ALA A 25 -0.11 -3.35 7.95
N SER A 26 -0.40 -4.09 6.87
CA SER A 26 -1.73 -4.24 6.24
C SER A 26 -2.84 -4.53 7.27
N LYS A 27 -2.53 -5.28 8.33
CA LYS A 27 -3.46 -5.55 9.43
C LYS A 27 -3.88 -4.30 10.21
N ILE A 28 -3.01 -3.30 10.29
CA ILE A 28 -3.25 -2.03 10.99
C ILE A 28 -4.24 -1.17 10.19
N ILE A 29 -4.06 -1.09 8.87
CA ILE A 29 -4.99 -0.37 7.99
C ILE A 29 -6.35 -1.04 8.01
N SER A 30 -6.38 -2.38 7.97
CA SER A 30 -7.65 -3.12 8.00
C SER A 30 -8.44 -3.03 9.30
N SER A 31 -7.82 -2.58 10.39
CA SER A 31 -8.49 -2.38 11.68
C SER A 31 -9.06 -0.98 11.88
N MET A 32 -8.88 -0.07 10.90
CA MET A 32 -9.40 1.30 10.99
C MET A 32 -10.90 1.34 10.68
N ASP A 33 -11.62 2.21 11.37
CA ASP A 33 -13.06 2.41 11.12
C ASP A 33 -13.30 2.86 9.68
N GLY A 34 -14.33 2.27 9.05
CA GLY A 34 -14.67 2.56 7.65
C GLY A 34 -13.77 1.90 6.61
N TYR A 35 -12.79 1.07 6.99
CA TYR A 35 -11.97 0.32 6.04
C TYR A 35 -12.79 -0.69 5.23
N LEU A 36 -12.59 -0.73 3.91
CA LEU A 36 -13.20 -1.73 3.02
C LEU A 36 -12.16 -2.67 2.43
N SER A 37 -11.13 -2.13 1.78
CA SER A 37 -10.05 -2.93 1.18
C SER A 37 -8.79 -2.10 0.94
N HIS A 38 -7.66 -2.76 0.71
CA HIS A 38 -6.48 -2.12 0.15
C HIS A 38 -5.75 -3.03 -0.85
N GLU A 39 -5.03 -2.41 -1.77
CA GLU A 39 -4.26 -3.06 -2.82
C GLU A 39 -2.89 -2.38 -2.93
N LEU A 40 -1.81 -3.17 -3.07
CA LEU A 40 -0.46 -2.66 -3.31
C LEU A 40 0.01 -3.12 -4.68
N HIS A 41 0.21 -2.18 -5.59
CA HIS A 41 0.67 -2.42 -6.95
C HIS A 41 2.14 -2.01 -7.08
N LYS A 42 2.97 -2.90 -7.61
CA LYS A 42 4.38 -2.64 -7.90
C LYS A 42 4.53 -2.09 -9.31
N CYS A 43 5.24 -0.98 -9.48
CA CYS A 43 5.55 -0.45 -10.80
C CYS A 43 6.60 -1.32 -11.49
N ILE A 44 6.32 -1.71 -12.74
CA ILE A 44 7.22 -2.55 -13.54
C ILE A 44 8.33 -1.70 -14.18
N GLU A 45 8.02 -0.48 -14.60
CA GLU A 45 8.95 0.42 -15.29
C GLU A 45 9.95 1.10 -14.34
N VAL A 46 9.50 1.45 -13.13
CA VAL A 46 10.31 2.17 -12.14
C VAL A 46 10.46 1.32 -10.88
N LYS A 47 11.66 0.76 -10.70
CA LYS A 47 12.01 -0.01 -9.52
C LYS A 47 11.82 0.83 -8.24
N GLY A 48 11.21 0.24 -7.23
CA GLY A 48 10.94 0.89 -5.94
C GLY A 48 9.72 1.83 -5.95
N LYS A 49 9.02 1.99 -7.07
CA LYS A 49 7.77 2.75 -7.12
C LYS A 49 6.57 1.83 -6.92
N TYR A 50 5.66 2.21 -6.03
CA TYR A 50 4.44 1.46 -5.73
C TYR A 50 3.23 2.39 -5.75
N LEU A 51 2.07 1.82 -6.04
CA LEU A 51 0.77 2.47 -5.88
C LEU A 51 -0.01 1.71 -4.80
N LEU A 52 -0.33 2.40 -3.71
CA LEU A 52 -1.23 1.92 -2.67
C LEU A 52 -2.62 2.50 -2.94
N LEU A 53 -3.61 1.62 -3.04
CA LEU A 53 -5.01 1.97 -3.11
C LEU A 53 -5.69 1.54 -1.82
N VAL A 54 -6.44 2.42 -1.17
CA VAL A 54 -7.27 2.09 0.01
C VAL A 54 -8.69 2.56 -0.23
N ARG A 55 -9.66 1.66 0.00
CA ARG A 55 -11.08 1.94 -0.14
C ARG A 55 -11.69 2.14 1.24
N TRP A 56 -12.43 3.23 1.39
CA TRP A 56 -13.12 3.63 2.62
C TRP A 56 -14.62 3.79 2.39
N GLU A 57 -15.42 3.48 3.41
CA GLU A 57 -16.86 3.65 3.41
C GLU A 57 -17.27 5.13 3.32
N THR A 58 -16.60 6.00 4.08
CA THR A 58 -16.88 7.44 4.16
C THR A 58 -15.65 8.29 3.99
#